data_AF-A0A380K653-F1
#
_entry.id   AF-A0A380K653-F1
#
_cell.length_a   1.000
_cell.length_b   1.000
_cell.length_c   1.000
_cell.angle_alpha   90.00
_cell.angle_beta   90.00
_cell.angle_gamma   90.00
#
_symmetry.space_group_name_H-M   'P 1'
#
loop_
_entity.id
_entity.type
_entity.pdbx_description
1 polymer ?
#
loop_
_entity_poly.entity_id
_entity_poly.type
_entity_poly.pdbx_seq_one_letter_code
_entity_poly.pdbx_strand_id
1 'polypeptide(L)'
;MVKSINIRRLSEAISVEKCNGTKVNYFLYPEFEIHQNVLPANTIQDWHKQQAIEEIIVPTKGNVIIQVLENNTIKTYTANCGEVLRVKQSIH
;
A
#
# COMPACT_ATOMS: atom_id res chain seq x y z
N MET A 1 -3.76 2.03 31.56
CA MET A 1 -4.30 3.08 30.67
C MET A 1 -5.56 2.55 30.01
N VAL A 2 -6.64 3.31 29.98
CA VAL A 2 -7.86 2.93 29.26
C VAL A 2 -7.54 3.01 27.77
N LYS A 3 -7.67 1.89 27.05
CA LYS A 3 -7.54 1.89 25.58
C LYS A 3 -8.75 2.63 25.00
N SER A 4 -8.56 3.86 24.54
CA SER A 4 -9.59 4.62 23.83
C SER A 4 -9.65 4.17 22.38
N ILE A 5 -10.86 3.89 21.88
CA ILE A 5 -11.10 3.61 20.46
C ILE A 5 -11.09 4.94 19.71
N ASN A 6 -10.39 4.99 18.58
CA ASN A 6 -10.34 6.17 17.73
C ASN A 6 -10.86 5.82 16.32
N ILE A 7 -11.86 6.58 15.85
CA ILE A 7 -12.38 6.48 14.49
C ILE A 7 -11.79 7.64 13.70
N ARG A 8 -11.09 7.36 12.61
CA ARG A 8 -10.60 8.38 11.68
C ARG A 8 -11.41 8.37 10.40
N ARG A 9 -11.81 9.56 9.96
CA ARG A 9 -12.56 9.78 8.72
C ARG A 9 -11.60 10.11 7.58
N LEU A 10 -12.01 9.82 6.35
CA LEU A 10 -11.22 10.11 5.16
C LEU A 10 -10.88 11.61 5.03
N SER A 11 -11.76 12.49 5.50
CA SER A 11 -11.54 13.94 5.53
C SER A 11 -10.37 14.38 6.43
N GLU A 12 -9.89 13.50 7.31
CA GLU A 12 -8.74 13.75 8.18
C GLU A 12 -7.43 13.18 7.62
N ALA A 13 -7.48 12.48 6.49
CA ALA A 13 -6.32 11.91 5.84
C ALA A 13 -5.57 12.96 5.04
N ILE A 14 -4.25 12.80 4.94
CA ILE A 14 -3.45 13.56 3.98
C ILE A 14 -3.75 12.95 2.60
N SER A 15 -4.37 13.73 1.71
CA SER A 15 -4.82 13.25 0.40
C SER A 15 -3.91 13.75 -0.71
N VAL A 16 -3.42 12.83 -1.56
CA VAL A 16 -2.53 13.15 -2.68
C VAL A 16 -3.02 12.46 -3.94
N GLU A 17 -3.08 13.23 -5.04
CA GLU A 17 -3.26 12.70 -6.40
C GLU A 17 -1.93 12.81 -7.15
N LYS A 18 -1.39 11.68 -7.58
CA LYS A 18 -0.13 11.60 -8.33
C LYS A 18 -0.37 11.88 -9.81
N CYS A 19 0.69 12.23 -10.54
CA CYS A 19 0.62 12.49 -11.99
C CYS A 19 0.07 11.31 -12.81
N ASN A 20 0.26 10.08 -12.33
CA ASN A 20 -0.25 8.86 -12.97
C ASN A 20 -1.73 8.55 -12.62
N GLY A 21 -2.43 9.50 -11.99
CA GLY A 21 -3.83 9.37 -11.57
C GLY A 21 -4.05 8.54 -10.30
N THR A 22 -2.99 8.00 -9.68
CA THR A 22 -3.12 7.31 -8.40
C THR A 22 -3.54 8.30 -7.32
N LYS A 23 -4.59 7.95 -6.59
CA LYS A 23 -5.05 8.70 -5.42
C LYS A 23 -4.67 7.94 -4.16
N VAL A 24 -4.05 8.61 -3.21
CA VAL A 24 -3.63 8.03 -1.94
C VAL A 24 -4.14 8.89 -0.79
N ASN A 25 -4.73 8.24 0.21
CA ASN A 25 -5.09 8.87 1.48
C ASN A 25 -4.23 8.24 2.58
N TYR A 26 -3.41 9.05 3.24
CA TYR A 26 -2.48 8.61 4.27
C TYR A 26 -3.05 8.86 5.68
N PHE A 27 -3.03 7.82 6.51
CA PHE A 27 -3.16 7.91 7.96
C PHE A 27 -1.83 7.48 8.58
N LEU A 28 -1.12 8.45 9.15
CA LEU A 28 0.25 8.26 9.67
C LEU A 28 0.24 8.17 11.19
N TYR A 29 0.91 7.16 11.72
CA TYR A 29 1.11 6.95 13.16
C TYR A 29 2.58 6.64 13.44
N PRO A 30 3.06 6.81 14.69
CA PRO A 30 4.45 6.54 15.01
C PRO A 30 4.89 5.09 14.73
N GLU A 31 3.98 4.12 14.89
CA GLU A 31 4.29 2.69 14.80
C GLU A 31 3.90 2.04 13.47
N PHE A 32 2.94 2.63 12.74
CA PHE A 32 2.42 2.07 11.48
C PHE A 32 1.75 3.15 10.63
N GLU A 33 1.42 2.78 9.40
CA GLU A 33 0.69 3.64 8.49
C GLU A 33 -0.47 2.87 7.86
N ILE A 34 -1.54 3.57 7.51
CA ILE A 34 -2.64 3.02 6.71
C ILE A 34 -2.80 3.90 5.49
N HIS A 35 -2.68 3.30 4.31
CA HIS A 35 -2.88 3.99 3.05
C HIS A 35 -4.12 3.44 2.36
N GLN A 36 -5.03 4.32 1.94
CA GLN A 36 -6.12 3.96 1.06
C GLN A 36 -5.82 4.42 -0.35
N ASN A 37 -5.50 3.47 -1.22
CA ASN A 37 -5.08 3.72 -2.59
C ASN A 37 -6.20 3.45 -3.60
N VAL A 38 -6.30 4.29 -4.62
CA VAL A 38 -7.06 4.03 -5.84
C VAL A 38 -6.10 4.19 -7.02
N LEU A 39 -5.79 3.08 -7.68
CA LEU A 39 -4.97 3.04 -8.88
C LEU A 39 -5.91 2.91 -10.09
N PRO A 40 -5.80 3.79 -11.11
CA PRO A 40 -6.43 3.52 -12.39
C PRO A 40 -5.91 2.21 -13.00
N ALA A 41 -6.74 1.56 -13.82
CA ALA A 41 -6.33 0.35 -14.50
C ALA A 41 -5.09 0.61 -15.39
N ASN A 42 -4.14 -0.32 -15.37
CA ASN A 42 -2.87 -0.24 -16.09
C ASN A 42 -1.91 0.88 -15.63
N THR A 43 -2.18 1.53 -14.49
CA THR A 43 -1.21 2.43 -13.86
C THR A 43 -0.08 1.62 -13.21
N ILE A 44 1.15 2.06 -13.43
CA ILE A 44 2.35 1.52 -12.78
C ILE A 44 2.74 2.44 -11.63
N GLN A 45 3.05 1.85 -10.48
CA GLN A 45 3.73 2.53 -9.39
C GLN A 45 5.23 2.25 -9.49
N ASP A 46 6.06 3.26 -9.23
CA ASP A 46 7.51 3.11 -9.28
C ASP A 46 8.01 2.19 -8.16
N TRP A 47 9.13 1.53 -8.42
CA TRP A 47 9.80 0.67 -7.46
C TRP A 47 10.17 1.42 -6.18
N HIS A 48 9.83 0.84 -5.03
CA HIS A 48 10.14 1.41 -3.72
C HIS A 48 10.27 0.33 -2.65
N LYS A 49 10.64 0.76 -1.44
CA LYS A 49 10.65 -0.10 -0.25
C LYS A 49 10.40 0.73 0.99
N GLN A 50 9.80 0.10 1.99
CA GLN A 50 9.78 0.64 3.35
C GLN A 50 11.09 0.33 4.07
N GLN A 51 11.62 1.32 4.80
CA GLN A 51 12.87 1.14 5.55
C GLN A 51 12.62 0.66 6.98
N ALA A 52 11.59 1.15 7.64
CA ALA A 52 11.39 0.96 9.08
C ALA A 52 10.28 -0.06 9.42
N ILE A 53 9.25 -0.15 8.58
CA ILE A 53 8.06 -0.98 8.83
C ILE A 53 7.86 -1.97 7.68
N GLU A 54 7.08 -3.03 7.93
CA GLU A 54 6.65 -3.92 6.86
C GLU A 54 5.48 -3.35 6.08
N GLU A 55 5.43 -3.64 4.78
CA GLU A 55 4.30 -3.33 3.93
C GLU A 55 3.46 -4.57 3.63
N ILE A 56 2.14 -4.38 3.76
CA ILE A 56 1.11 -5.38 3.50
C ILE A 56 0.07 -4.73 2.59
N ILE A 57 -0.25 -5.42 1.49
CA ILE A 57 -1.18 -4.94 0.47
C ILE A 57 -2.40 -5.87 0.48
N VAL A 58 -3.58 -5.27 0.56
CA VAL A 58 -4.86 -5.98 0.43
C VAL A 58 -5.67 -5.31 -0.66
N PRO A 59 -5.79 -5.91 -1.85
CA PRO A 59 -6.66 -5.39 -2.89
C PRO A 59 -8.11 -5.50 -2.43
N THR A 60 -8.80 -4.37 -2.27
CA THR A 60 -10.20 -4.37 -1.84
C THR A 60 -11.19 -4.37 -3.01
N LYS A 61 -10.71 -4.08 -4.23
CA LYS A 61 -11.43 -4.17 -5.51
C LYS A 61 -10.43 -4.44 -6.62
N GLY A 62 -10.83 -5.20 -7.64
CA GLY A 62 -9.96 -5.54 -8.77
C GLY A 62 -8.83 -6.51 -8.38
N ASN A 63 -7.75 -6.49 -9.14
CA ASN A 63 -6.52 -7.22 -8.87
C ASN A 63 -5.31 -6.31 -9.14
N VAL A 64 -4.17 -6.69 -8.59
CA VAL A 64 -2.88 -6.02 -8.79
C VAL A 64 -1.82 -7.04 -9.13
N ILE A 65 -0.90 -6.64 -9.99
CA ILE A 65 0.33 -7.38 -10.28
C ILE A 65 1.45 -6.66 -9.53
N ILE A 66 2.20 -7.40 -8.73
CA ILE A 66 3.35 -6.89 -7.98
C ILE A 66 4.60 -7.60 -8.49
N GLN A 67 5.64 -6.83 -8.75
CA GLN A 67 6.97 -7.34 -9.01
C GLN A 67 7.83 -7.12 -7.77
N VAL A 68 8.63 -8.10 -7.38
CA VAL A 68 9.49 -8.02 -6.20
C VAL A 68 10.90 -8.40 -6.59
N LEU A 69 11.89 -7.62 -6.17
CA LEU A 69 13.29 -7.92 -6.35
C LEU A 69 13.80 -8.80 -5.20
N GLU A 70 14.00 -10.08 -5.47
CA GLU A 70 14.55 -11.05 -4.52
C GLU A 70 15.84 -11.66 -5.09
N ASN A 71 16.96 -11.55 -4.36
CA ASN A 71 18.26 -12.09 -4.78
C ASN A 71 18.66 -11.68 -6.22
N ASN A 72 18.49 -10.39 -6.56
CA ASN A 72 18.71 -9.83 -7.89
C ASN A 72 17.85 -10.44 -9.02
N THR A 73 16.78 -11.15 -8.67
CA THR A 73 15.81 -11.70 -9.63
C THR A 73 14.46 -11.05 -9.40
N ILE A 74 13.79 -10.67 -10.49
CA ILE A 74 12.43 -10.15 -10.42
C ILE A 74 11.46 -11.34 -10.35
N LYS A 75 10.64 -11.37 -9.32
CA LYS A 75 9.50 -12.29 -9.19
C LYS A 75 8.20 -11.52 -9.38
N THR A 76 7.25 -12.13 -10.07
CA THR A 76 5.94 -11.52 -10.34
C THR A 76 4.86 -12.30 -9.60
N TYR A 77 3.98 -11.57 -8.92
CA TYR A 77 2.84 -12.11 -8.19
C TYR A 77 1.58 -11.37 -8.60
N THR A 78 0.44 -12.07 -8.56
CA THR A 78 -0.88 -11.45 -8.72
C THR A 78 -1.61 -11.60 -7.40
N ALA A 79 -2.14 -10.50 -6.87
CA ALA A 79 -3.04 -10.51 -5.72
C ALA A 79 -4.44 -10.07 -6.17
N ASN A 80 -5.42 -10.93 -5.90
CA ASN A 80 -6.82 -10.70 -6.21
C ASN A 80 -7.53 -10.01 -5.04
N CYS A 81 -8.75 -9.54 -5.30
CA CYS A 81 -9.61 -8.94 -4.30
C CYS A 81 -9.76 -9.84 -3.06
N GLY A 82 -9.41 -9.30 -1.89
CA GLY A 82 -9.49 -9.99 -0.60
C GLY A 82 -8.26 -10.81 -0.22
N GLU A 83 -7.29 -11.00 -1.13
CA GLU A 83 -6.03 -11.66 -0.79
C GLU A 83 -5.10 -10.70 -0.04
N VAL A 84 -4.23 -11.26 0.80
CA VAL A 84 -3.26 -10.50 1.61
C VAL A 84 -1.86 -10.79 1.10
N LEU A 85 -1.21 -9.77 0.53
CA LEU A 85 0.17 -9.84 0.08
C LEU A 85 1.09 -9.14 1.09
N ARG A 86 2.03 -9.87 1.67
CA ARG A 86 3.07 -9.30 2.54
C ARG A 86 4.38 -9.16 1.78
N VAL A 87 4.70 -7.95 1.34
CA VAL A 87 5.97 -7.62 0.67
C VAL A 87 7.08 -7.31 1.68
N LYS A 88 6.75 -7.16 2.97
CA LYS A 88 7.73 -6.90 4.04
C LYS A 88 8.51 -5.61 3.75
N GLN A 89 9.83 -5.68 3.69
CA GLN A 89 10.72 -4.55 3.35
C GLN A 89 11.39 -4.78 1.98
N SER A 90 10.83 -5.65 1.13
CA SER A 90 11.38 -5.91 -0.19
C SER A 90 11.28 -4.67 -1.08
N ILE A 91 12.17 -4.57 -2.07
CA ILE A 91 11.99 -3.65 -3.20
C ILE A 91 10.89 -4.22 -4.08
N HIS A 92 9.80 -3.47 -4.26
CA HIS A 92 8.62 -3.88 -5.00
C HIS A 92 7.99 -2.69 -5.76
#